data_AF-A0A9P5MX95-F1
#
_entry.id   AF-A0A9P5MX95-F1
#
_cell.length_a   1.000
_cell.length_b   1.000
_cell.length_c   1.000
_cell.angle_alpha   90.00
_cell.angle_beta   90.00
_cell.angle_gamma   90.00
#
_symmetry.space_group_name_H-M   'P 1'
#
loop_
_entity.id
_entity.type
_entity.pdbx_description
1 polymer ?
#
loop_
_entity_poly.entity_id
_entity_poly.type
_entity_poly.pdbx_seq_one_letter_code
_entity_poly.pdbx_strand_id
1 'polypeptide(L)'
;MPLPQSQRLRTHFSVDTYKSSHDNLVDPNATAFAPNAQHKSYILDTSTEQKGDFYDDDDADLTPRTAYPPAPQQPPPDSRTWWQKLLPDSVACRLYVITVLVETTIDLVIEGDLLLRFHEAGKASSLTGDISTTSQKMPVFLSVFALAHIFQLGMALDAVYARNTLQFFALTLFNALFLVYAIIQSSEVRHSLTNVSSQSGFSHLSVNVLTTVLPIVISIAELAYIALAWTIYNEFGWKVYKFLGADRQIKKMFAIYQIFQCLVKFDVFFWVGFCVQFTWLVLDSHSWEFYVTCAALPLSIVLLVEGHLAARYENKWMMTSFLSGCVGAMIYFCYKFVKVVVNQSTPEFSHVWESLSTFAVISIILLVMTFIYAWMVMQNFGRGLKDQIARKQAAAGAKHGAYPSLSVRPNRMSID
;
A
#
# COMPACT_ATOMS: atom_id res chain seq x y z
N MET A 1 62.86 -11.54 -47.75
CA MET A 1 61.64 -11.67 -48.58
C MET A 1 60.43 -11.45 -47.67
N PRO A 2 59.76 -10.28 -47.75
CA PRO A 2 58.36 -10.19 -47.37
C PRO A 2 57.51 -9.54 -48.48
N LEU A 3 56.28 -10.06 -48.60
CA LEU A 3 55.24 -9.73 -49.58
C LEU A 3 54.47 -8.43 -49.24
N PRO A 4 53.72 -7.83 -50.20
CA PRO A 4 53.22 -6.46 -50.12
C PRO A 4 51.79 -6.30 -49.57
N GLN A 5 51.45 -5.03 -49.33
CA GLN A 5 50.23 -4.44 -48.75
C GLN A 5 48.91 -4.78 -49.46
N SER A 6 47.80 -4.72 -48.71
CA SER A 6 46.48 -4.39 -49.23
C SER A 6 45.73 -3.43 -48.29
N GLN A 7 45.06 -2.45 -48.91
CA GLN A 7 44.38 -1.28 -48.33
C GLN A 7 42.93 -1.56 -47.87
N ARG A 8 42.38 -0.54 -47.17
CA ARG A 8 40.95 -0.13 -46.99
C ARG A 8 40.35 -0.59 -45.64
N LEU A 9 39.54 0.20 -44.91
CA LEU A 9 38.72 1.38 -45.20
C LEU A 9 38.52 2.16 -43.87
N ARG A 10 38.75 3.48 -43.85
CA ARG A 10 38.31 4.37 -42.75
C ARG A 10 36.84 4.70 -42.97
N THR A 11 35.96 4.30 -42.05
CA THR A 11 34.59 4.80 -41.98
C THR A 11 34.56 6.05 -41.11
N HIS A 12 34.20 7.18 -41.72
CA HIS A 12 33.87 8.42 -41.03
C HIS A 12 32.60 8.21 -40.20
N PHE A 13 32.66 8.50 -38.90
CA PHE A 13 31.46 8.68 -38.07
C PHE A 13 30.90 10.08 -38.34
N SER A 14 29.71 10.17 -38.94
CA SER A 14 28.89 11.38 -38.96
C SER A 14 28.09 11.46 -37.66
N VAL A 15 28.23 12.59 -36.97
CA VAL A 15 27.46 12.95 -35.77
C VAL A 15 26.08 13.41 -36.23
N ASP A 16 25.15 12.48 -36.41
CA ASP A 16 23.75 12.83 -36.63
C ASP A 16 23.07 13.10 -35.29
N THR A 17 22.87 14.39 -35.07
CA THR A 17 22.25 15.01 -33.91
C THR A 17 20.76 14.68 -33.89
N TYR A 18 20.29 14.20 -32.73
CA TYR A 18 18.89 14.01 -32.39
C TYR A 18 18.10 15.31 -32.63
N LYS A 19 17.34 15.40 -33.72
CA LYS A 19 16.47 16.54 -34.02
C LYS A 19 15.03 16.19 -33.66
N SER A 20 14.41 16.96 -32.78
CA SER A 20 13.02 16.75 -32.33
C SER A 20 12.02 17.07 -33.44
N SER A 21 10.93 16.28 -33.52
CA SER A 21 9.86 16.35 -34.53
C SER A 21 9.14 17.70 -34.67
N HIS A 22 9.37 18.67 -33.78
CA HIS A 22 8.71 19.97 -33.78
C HIS A 22 9.45 21.05 -34.59
N ASP A 23 10.70 20.82 -34.99
CA ASP A 23 11.50 21.81 -35.75
C ASP A 23 11.10 21.94 -37.23
N ASN A 24 10.25 21.06 -37.75
CA ASN A 24 9.80 21.08 -39.16
C ASN A 24 8.52 21.90 -39.38
N LEU A 25 8.07 22.70 -38.41
CA LEU A 25 6.83 23.49 -38.53
C LEU A 25 7.05 24.95 -38.97
N VAL A 26 8.30 25.37 -39.19
CA VAL A 26 8.60 26.69 -39.74
C VAL A 26 8.95 26.49 -41.22
N ASP A 27 8.00 26.78 -42.10
CA ASP A 27 8.25 26.84 -43.54
C ASP A 27 9.12 28.09 -43.82
N PRO A 28 10.39 27.93 -44.27
CA PRO A 28 11.24 29.07 -44.59
C PRO A 28 10.74 29.88 -45.80
N ASN A 29 9.73 29.39 -46.52
CA ASN A 29 9.11 30.07 -47.66
C ASN A 29 7.67 30.57 -47.38
N ALA A 30 7.24 30.64 -46.12
CA ALA A 30 5.95 31.24 -45.78
C ALA A 30 5.93 32.73 -46.18
N THR A 31 5.27 33.03 -47.29
CA THR A 31 5.05 34.41 -47.76
C THR A 31 4.04 35.11 -46.86
N ALA A 32 4.30 36.38 -46.56
CA ALA A 32 3.39 37.19 -45.74
C ALA A 32 2.00 37.24 -46.39
N PHE A 33 0.96 36.92 -45.61
CA PHE A 33 -0.43 37.07 -46.06
C PHE A 33 -0.67 38.50 -46.55
N ALA A 34 -1.28 38.63 -47.72
CA ALA A 34 -1.72 39.91 -48.24
C ALA A 34 -2.70 40.58 -47.26
N PRO A 35 -2.60 41.89 -47.01
CA PRO A 35 -3.44 42.58 -46.03
C PRO A 35 -4.90 42.53 -46.49
N ASN A 36 -5.71 41.75 -45.78
CA ASN A 36 -7.17 41.75 -45.93
C ASN A 36 -7.76 42.75 -44.94
N ALA A 37 -8.76 43.54 -45.37
CA ALA A 37 -9.30 44.71 -44.67
C ALA A 37 -10.00 44.45 -43.31
N GLN A 38 -9.87 43.24 -42.76
CA GLN A 38 -10.48 42.84 -41.48
C GLN A 38 -9.46 42.48 -40.39
N HIS A 39 -8.15 42.59 -40.65
CA HIS A 39 -7.11 42.31 -39.64
C HIS A 39 -6.48 43.61 -39.14
N LYS A 40 -6.77 44.02 -37.90
CA LYS A 40 -6.04 45.11 -37.21
C LYS A 40 -4.74 44.54 -36.62
N SER A 41 -3.61 44.77 -37.27
CA SER A 41 -2.29 44.61 -36.64
C SER A 41 -1.92 45.90 -35.93
N TYR A 42 -1.72 45.84 -34.61
CA TYR A 42 -1.18 46.96 -33.84
C TYR A 42 0.34 47.00 -34.06
N ILE A 43 0.82 48.07 -34.68
CA ILE A 43 2.25 48.39 -34.78
C ILE A 43 2.59 49.21 -33.54
N LEU A 44 3.55 48.73 -32.74
CA LEU A 44 4.13 49.53 -31.65
C LEU A 44 5.18 50.45 -32.28
N ASP A 45 4.87 51.74 -32.37
CA ASP A 45 5.82 52.76 -32.82
C ASP A 45 6.81 53.06 -31.70
N THR A 46 8.07 52.67 -31.89
CA THR A 46 9.20 53.09 -31.05
C THR A 46 9.99 54.16 -31.77
N SER A 47 9.41 55.35 -31.96
CA SER A 47 10.17 56.55 -32.32
C SER A 47 9.30 57.80 -32.21
N THR A 48 9.31 58.41 -31.03
CA THR A 48 9.15 59.87 -30.95
C THR A 48 10.01 60.38 -29.80
N GLU A 49 11.19 60.88 -30.13
CA GLU A 49 11.86 61.90 -29.32
C GLU A 49 10.92 63.13 -29.28
N GLN A 50 10.34 63.40 -28.13
CA GLN A 50 9.77 64.72 -27.85
C GLN A 50 10.40 65.26 -26.57
N LYS A 51 11.32 66.19 -26.82
CA LYS A 51 11.93 67.11 -25.87
C LYS A 51 10.81 67.95 -25.26
N GLY A 52 10.55 67.77 -23.97
CA GLY A 52 9.54 68.51 -23.23
C GLY A 52 10.03 68.72 -21.80
N ASP A 53 9.95 69.96 -21.35
CA ASP A 53 10.70 70.56 -20.26
C ASP A 53 10.50 69.95 -18.86
N PHE A 54 11.59 70.09 -18.08
CA PHE A 54 11.73 69.85 -16.66
C PHE A 54 10.56 70.42 -15.82
N TYR A 55 9.93 69.55 -15.04
CA TYR A 55 9.46 69.87 -13.68
C TYR A 55 9.97 68.76 -12.76
N ASP A 56 10.84 69.13 -11.83
CA ASP A 56 11.20 68.35 -10.66
C ASP A 56 9.95 68.22 -9.78
N ASP A 57 9.53 66.98 -9.54
CA ASP A 57 8.78 66.62 -8.33
C ASP A 57 9.34 65.26 -7.87
N ASP A 58 10.43 65.34 -7.12
CA ASP A 58 10.94 64.26 -6.29
C ASP A 58 9.90 64.01 -5.18
N ASP A 59 9.21 62.87 -5.20
CA ASP A 59 9.03 62.05 -4.00
C ASP A 59 8.48 60.65 -4.33
N ALA A 60 9.39 59.69 -4.15
CA ALA A 60 9.24 58.27 -3.88
C ALA A 60 7.82 57.64 -3.87
N ASP A 61 7.53 56.83 -4.89
CA ASP A 61 6.84 55.55 -4.67
C ASP A 61 7.37 54.47 -5.63
N LEU A 62 8.52 53.91 -5.25
CA LEU A 62 9.13 52.72 -5.85
C LEU A 62 8.25 51.49 -5.57
N THR A 63 7.15 51.34 -6.31
CA THR A 63 6.51 50.03 -6.42
C THR A 63 7.36 49.14 -7.31
N PRO A 64 7.89 48.00 -6.84
CA PRO A 64 8.68 47.12 -7.69
C PRO A 64 7.74 46.57 -8.76
N ARG A 65 8.01 46.90 -10.03
CA ARG A 65 7.46 46.18 -11.18
C ARG A 65 7.71 44.69 -10.93
N THR A 66 6.65 43.95 -10.62
CA THR A 66 6.70 42.50 -10.47
C THR A 66 7.25 41.91 -11.76
N ALA A 67 8.53 41.53 -11.74
CA ALA A 67 9.20 40.90 -12.86
C ALA A 67 8.50 39.57 -13.17
N TYR A 68 8.12 39.38 -14.43
CA TYR A 68 7.62 38.11 -14.93
C TYR A 68 8.80 37.23 -15.35
N PRO A 69 8.77 35.91 -15.08
CA PRO A 69 7.70 35.18 -14.38
C PRO A 69 7.78 35.32 -12.85
N PRO A 70 6.64 35.26 -12.13
CA PRO A 70 6.62 35.33 -10.68
C PRO A 70 7.46 34.21 -10.07
N ALA A 71 8.27 34.54 -9.07
CA ALA A 71 9.01 33.56 -8.30
C ALA A 71 8.05 32.49 -7.74
N PRO A 72 8.45 31.21 -7.72
CA PRO A 72 7.60 30.15 -7.18
C PRO A 72 7.24 30.48 -5.73
N GLN A 73 5.97 30.83 -5.50
CA GLN A 73 5.43 31.06 -4.17
C GLN A 73 5.63 29.78 -3.36
N GLN A 74 6.38 29.88 -2.27
CA GLN A 74 6.46 28.77 -1.31
C GLN A 74 5.06 28.58 -0.72
N PRO A 75 4.52 27.34 -0.70
CA PRO A 75 3.18 27.10 -0.18
C PRO A 75 3.12 27.52 1.30
N PRO A 76 2.01 28.13 1.77
CA PRO A 76 1.87 28.51 3.16
C PRO A 76 2.01 27.27 4.07
N PRO A 77 2.55 27.42 5.30
CA PRO A 77 2.70 26.31 6.23
C PRO A 77 1.32 25.69 6.53
N ASP A 78 1.22 24.39 6.30
CA ASP A 78 -0.01 23.60 6.46
C ASP A 78 -0.49 23.60 7.92
N SER A 79 -1.51 24.42 8.21
CA SER A 79 -2.08 24.69 9.53
C SER A 79 -3.03 23.59 10.05
N ARG A 80 -3.22 22.51 9.28
CA ARG A 80 -4.09 21.39 9.67
C ARG A 80 -3.50 20.65 10.87
N THR A 81 -4.36 20.33 11.84
CA THR A 81 -3.99 19.49 12.98
C THR A 81 -3.61 18.08 12.48
N TRP A 82 -2.74 17.36 13.18
CA TRP A 82 -2.26 16.04 12.74
C TRP A 82 -3.39 15.03 12.47
N TRP A 83 -4.50 15.10 13.22
CA TRP A 83 -5.73 14.34 12.99
C TRP A 83 -6.46 14.71 11.69
N GLN A 84 -6.45 15.99 11.30
CA GLN A 84 -7.00 16.47 10.03
C GLN A 84 -6.10 16.11 8.84
N LYS A 85 -4.83 15.79 9.08
CA LYS A 85 -3.93 15.21 8.08
C LYS A 85 -4.17 13.70 7.91
N LEU A 86 -4.56 13.03 8.99
CA LEU A 86 -4.85 11.60 8.99
C LEU A 86 -6.23 11.27 8.37
N LEU A 87 -7.24 12.10 8.62
CA LEU A 87 -8.58 11.91 8.04
C LEU A 87 -8.71 12.63 6.68
N PRO A 88 -9.01 11.91 5.59
CA PRO A 88 -9.08 12.48 4.25
C PRO A 88 -10.34 13.34 4.08
N ASP A 89 -10.32 14.22 3.07
CA ASP A 89 -11.46 15.07 2.71
C ASP A 89 -12.65 14.26 2.15
N SER A 90 -12.44 13.02 1.67
CA SER A 90 -13.51 12.17 1.13
C SER A 90 -14.30 11.49 2.25
N VAL A 91 -15.64 11.64 2.18
CA VAL A 91 -16.60 10.98 3.09
C VAL A 91 -16.49 9.47 3.02
N ALA A 92 -16.29 8.89 1.83
CA ALA A 92 -16.22 7.44 1.65
C ALA A 92 -15.03 6.83 2.41
N CYS A 93 -13.87 7.48 2.39
CA CYS A 93 -12.71 7.03 3.16
C CYS A 93 -12.89 7.20 4.66
N ARG A 94 -13.59 8.26 5.12
CA ARG A 94 -13.93 8.42 6.55
C ARG A 94 -14.85 7.30 7.02
N LEU A 95 -15.89 7.01 6.24
CA LEU A 95 -16.79 5.89 6.52
C LEU A 95 -16.04 4.57 6.56
N TYR A 96 -15.11 4.33 5.62
CA TYR A 96 -14.30 3.12 5.61
C TYR A 96 -13.48 2.94 6.90
N VAL A 97 -12.74 3.97 7.33
CA VAL A 97 -11.96 3.90 8.58
C VAL A 97 -12.86 3.69 9.80
N ILE A 98 -14.03 4.35 9.83
CA ILE A 98 -14.99 4.18 10.92
C ILE A 98 -15.52 2.74 10.93
N THR A 99 -15.88 2.18 9.79
CA THR A 99 -16.34 0.78 9.68
C THR A 99 -15.27 -0.18 10.18
N VAL A 100 -14.01 -0.02 9.72
CA VAL A 100 -12.88 -0.84 10.17
C VAL A 100 -12.65 -0.72 11.68
N LEU A 101 -12.74 0.48 12.22
CA LEU A 101 -12.55 0.73 13.65
C LEU A 101 -13.66 0.10 14.48
N VAL A 102 -14.92 0.21 14.05
CA VAL A 102 -16.06 -0.37 14.75
C VAL A 102 -15.97 -1.89 14.76
N GLU A 103 -15.72 -2.51 13.61
CA GLU A 103 -15.48 -3.96 13.49
C GLU A 103 -14.32 -4.40 14.41
N THR A 104 -13.13 -3.81 14.24
CA THR A 104 -11.94 -4.10 15.05
C THR A 104 -12.22 -3.99 16.55
N THR A 105 -13.00 -2.99 16.97
CA THR A 105 -13.35 -2.82 18.39
C THR A 105 -14.27 -3.93 18.89
N ILE A 106 -15.29 -4.30 18.11
CA ILE A 106 -16.23 -5.37 18.48
C ILE A 106 -15.48 -6.70 18.55
N ASP A 107 -14.66 -7.02 17.55
CA ASP A 107 -13.94 -8.29 17.47
C ASP A 107 -12.88 -8.40 18.57
N LEU A 108 -12.12 -7.33 18.86
CA LEU A 108 -11.17 -7.32 19.98
C LEU A 108 -11.84 -7.51 21.35
N VAL A 109 -13.05 -6.96 21.55
CA VAL A 109 -13.82 -7.18 22.79
C VAL A 109 -14.25 -8.64 22.90
N ILE A 110 -14.74 -9.23 21.81
CA ILE A 110 -15.13 -10.63 21.75
C ILE A 110 -13.93 -11.54 22.02
N GLU A 111 -12.81 -11.31 21.32
CA GLU A 111 -11.58 -12.08 21.48
C GLU A 111 -10.97 -11.93 22.88
N GLY A 112 -11.02 -10.72 23.45
CA GLY A 112 -10.58 -10.47 24.82
C GLY A 112 -11.36 -11.30 25.84
N ASP A 113 -12.68 -11.48 25.64
CA ASP A 113 -13.51 -12.29 26.54
C ASP A 113 -13.15 -13.77 26.43
N LEU A 114 -12.94 -14.25 25.20
CA LEU A 114 -12.48 -15.62 24.95
C LEU A 114 -11.11 -15.86 25.59
N LEU A 115 -10.16 -14.94 25.41
CA LEU A 115 -8.81 -15.04 25.98
C LEU A 115 -8.82 -15.14 27.51
N LEU A 116 -9.65 -14.34 28.19
CA LEU A 116 -9.77 -14.42 29.65
C LEU A 116 -10.36 -15.75 30.09
N ARG A 117 -11.41 -16.23 29.43
CA ARG A 117 -11.99 -17.55 29.75
C ARG A 117 -10.99 -18.68 29.58
N PHE A 118 -10.16 -18.64 28.53
CA PHE A 118 -9.08 -19.61 28.34
C PHE A 118 -7.97 -19.48 29.39
N HIS A 119 -7.62 -18.26 29.79
CA HIS A 119 -6.63 -18.03 30.85
C HIS A 119 -7.10 -18.62 32.19
N GLU A 120 -8.37 -18.40 32.54
CA GLU A 120 -8.95 -18.92 33.77
C GLU A 120 -9.17 -20.45 33.72
N ALA A 121 -9.60 -20.97 32.57
CA ALA A 121 -9.67 -22.41 32.33
C ALA A 121 -8.30 -23.09 32.53
N GLY A 122 -7.23 -22.52 31.98
CA GLY A 122 -5.88 -23.02 32.15
C GLY A 122 -5.40 -22.97 33.61
N LYS A 123 -5.76 -21.90 34.35
CA LYS A 123 -5.47 -21.80 35.78
C LYS A 123 -6.20 -22.86 36.60
N ALA A 124 -7.46 -23.16 36.29
CA ALA A 124 -8.21 -24.23 36.95
C ALA A 124 -7.60 -25.62 36.66
N SER A 125 -7.26 -25.92 35.40
CA SER A 125 -6.66 -27.19 35.00
C SER A 125 -5.27 -27.44 35.61
N SER A 126 -4.46 -26.39 35.78
CA SER A 126 -3.15 -26.52 36.45
C SER A 126 -3.27 -26.85 37.94
N LEU A 127 -4.39 -26.49 38.59
CA LEU A 127 -4.66 -26.85 39.98
C LEU A 127 -5.16 -28.30 40.13
N THR A 128 -5.87 -28.84 39.13
CA THR A 128 -6.42 -30.21 39.17
C THR A 128 -5.46 -31.27 38.60
N GLY A 129 -4.33 -30.85 38.01
CA GLY A 129 -3.33 -31.76 37.44
C GLY A 129 -3.71 -32.38 36.09
N ASP A 130 -4.86 -31.99 35.51
CA ASP A 130 -5.33 -32.45 34.21
C ASP A 130 -4.85 -31.48 33.11
N ILE A 131 -3.59 -31.63 32.71
CA ILE A 131 -2.96 -30.77 31.71
C ILE A 131 -3.40 -31.25 30.32
N SER A 132 -4.58 -30.81 29.87
CA SER A 132 -4.96 -30.94 28.46
C SER A 132 -4.11 -29.97 27.63
N THR A 133 -3.24 -30.51 26.76
CA THR A 133 -2.36 -29.75 25.84
C THR A 133 -3.14 -28.78 24.95
N THR A 134 -4.41 -29.09 24.67
CA THR A 134 -5.36 -28.26 23.91
C THR A 134 -5.62 -26.91 24.58
N SER A 135 -5.72 -26.84 25.91
CA SER A 135 -5.99 -25.59 26.64
C SER A 135 -4.81 -24.61 26.62
N GLN A 136 -3.57 -25.08 26.40
CA GLN A 136 -2.37 -24.23 26.39
C GLN A 136 -2.11 -23.55 25.04
N LYS A 137 -2.63 -24.11 23.95
CA LYS A 137 -2.31 -23.68 22.58
C LYS A 137 -3.30 -22.66 22.01
N MET A 138 -4.53 -22.63 22.54
CA MET A 138 -5.58 -21.72 22.11
C MET A 138 -5.28 -20.21 22.24
N PRO A 139 -4.63 -19.72 23.32
CA PRO A 139 -4.41 -18.29 23.52
C PRO A 139 -3.55 -17.65 22.44
N VAL A 140 -2.66 -18.42 21.81
CA VAL A 140 -1.78 -17.92 20.75
C VAL A 140 -2.57 -17.61 19.49
N PHE A 141 -3.51 -18.49 19.11
CA PHE A 141 -4.37 -18.27 17.96
C PHE A 141 -5.26 -17.06 18.14
N LEU A 142 -5.89 -16.93 19.32
CA LEU A 142 -6.66 -15.76 19.68
C LEU A 142 -5.79 -14.49 19.68
N SER A 143 -4.57 -14.55 20.22
CA SER A 143 -3.66 -13.38 20.23
C SER A 143 -3.26 -12.95 18.82
N VAL A 144 -2.99 -13.91 17.92
CA VAL A 144 -2.63 -13.61 16.53
C VAL A 144 -3.83 -13.04 15.78
N PHE A 145 -5.03 -13.52 16.05
CA PHE A 145 -6.26 -12.99 15.48
C PHE A 145 -6.52 -11.54 15.93
N ALA A 146 -6.30 -11.22 17.21
CA ALA A 146 -6.38 -9.85 17.73
C ALA A 146 -5.36 -8.93 17.06
N LEU A 147 -4.10 -9.39 16.93
CA LEU A 147 -3.05 -8.65 16.21
C LEU A 147 -3.41 -8.44 14.74
N ALA A 148 -4.15 -9.37 14.13
CA ALA A 148 -4.64 -9.29 12.77
C ALA A 148 -5.62 -8.13 12.58
N HIS A 149 -6.58 -7.95 13.50
CA HIS A 149 -7.50 -6.80 13.47
C HIS A 149 -6.79 -5.46 13.68
N ILE A 150 -5.81 -5.41 14.59
CA ILE A 150 -4.98 -4.21 14.78
C ILE A 150 -4.19 -3.89 13.50
N PHE A 151 -3.62 -4.91 12.85
CA PHE A 151 -2.93 -4.76 11.58
C PHE A 151 -3.88 -4.29 10.46
N GLN A 152 -5.11 -4.83 10.39
CA GLN A 152 -6.15 -4.39 9.45
C GLN A 152 -6.46 -2.91 9.61
N LEU A 153 -6.65 -2.44 10.85
CA LEU A 153 -6.87 -1.02 11.14
C LEU A 153 -5.67 -0.15 10.74
N GLY A 154 -4.45 -0.59 11.06
CA GLY A 154 -3.21 0.10 10.65
C GLY A 154 -3.08 0.21 9.12
N MET A 155 -3.37 -0.88 8.41
CA MET A 155 -3.35 -0.92 6.95
C MET A 155 -4.49 -0.10 6.32
N ALA A 156 -5.65 0.00 6.96
CA ALA A 156 -6.74 0.88 6.52
C ALA A 156 -6.35 2.37 6.63
N LEU A 157 -5.72 2.76 7.74
CA LEU A 157 -5.19 4.11 7.91
C LEU A 157 -4.10 4.42 6.87
N ASP A 158 -3.19 3.48 6.63
CA ASP A 158 -2.14 3.62 5.62
C ASP A 158 -2.72 3.69 4.19
N ALA A 159 -3.73 2.89 3.85
CA ALA A 159 -4.42 2.92 2.55
C ALA A 159 -5.03 4.30 2.27
N VAL A 160 -5.65 4.87 3.29
CA VAL A 160 -6.27 6.19 3.27
C VAL A 160 -5.22 7.30 3.15
N TYR A 161 -4.16 7.24 3.95
CA TYR A 161 -3.06 8.21 3.92
C TYR A 161 -2.35 8.21 2.57
N ALA A 162 -2.01 7.02 2.06
CA ALA A 162 -1.35 6.84 0.78
C ALA A 162 -2.27 7.11 -0.43
N ARG A 163 -3.59 7.27 -0.19
CA ARG A 163 -4.64 7.35 -1.22
C ARG A 163 -4.52 6.23 -2.24
N ASN A 164 -4.16 5.04 -1.76
CA ASN A 164 -3.88 3.88 -2.60
C ASN A 164 -5.15 3.04 -2.75
N THR A 165 -5.89 3.26 -3.84
CA THR A 165 -7.14 2.53 -4.13
C THR A 165 -6.95 1.02 -4.13
N LEU A 166 -5.80 0.53 -4.60
CA LEU A 166 -5.51 -0.92 -4.66
C LEU A 166 -5.37 -1.54 -3.27
N GLN A 167 -4.97 -0.76 -2.27
CA GLN A 167 -4.83 -1.24 -0.90
C GLN A 167 -6.19 -1.47 -0.22
N PHE A 168 -7.23 -0.71 -0.60
CA PHE A 168 -8.60 -0.99 -0.13
C PHE A 168 -9.11 -2.34 -0.64
N PHE A 169 -8.82 -2.70 -1.90
CA PHE A 169 -9.16 -4.03 -2.41
C PHE A 169 -8.42 -5.14 -1.68
N ALA A 170 -7.13 -4.93 -1.37
CA ALA A 170 -6.37 -5.89 -0.59
C ALA A 170 -6.91 -6.04 0.84
N LEU A 171 -7.36 -4.95 1.48
CA LEU A 171 -8.02 -4.99 2.78
C LEU A 171 -9.37 -5.73 2.73
N THR A 172 -10.17 -5.54 1.68
CA THR A 172 -11.40 -6.33 1.48
C THR A 172 -11.07 -7.82 1.35
N LEU A 173 -10.07 -8.18 0.54
CA LEU A 173 -9.64 -9.58 0.43
C LEU A 173 -9.12 -10.13 1.77
N PHE A 174 -8.37 -9.32 2.52
CA PHE A 174 -7.84 -9.70 3.83
C PHE A 174 -8.96 -9.96 4.84
N ASN A 175 -9.99 -9.13 4.85
CA ASN A 175 -11.15 -9.31 5.71
C ASN A 175 -11.99 -10.55 5.32
N ALA A 176 -12.08 -10.88 4.03
CA ALA A 176 -12.65 -12.15 3.58
C ALA A 176 -11.84 -13.37 4.09
N LEU A 177 -10.51 -13.27 4.15
CA LEU A 177 -9.67 -14.32 4.75
C LEU A 177 -9.89 -14.44 6.26
N PHE A 178 -10.08 -13.32 6.96
CA PHE A 178 -10.47 -13.33 8.38
C PHE A 178 -11.81 -13.98 8.61
N LEU A 179 -12.78 -13.78 7.74
CA LEU A 179 -14.07 -14.45 7.84
C LEU A 179 -13.90 -15.98 7.78
N VAL A 180 -13.12 -16.49 6.82
CA VAL A 180 -12.83 -17.92 6.71
C VAL A 180 -12.12 -18.43 7.97
N TYR A 181 -11.14 -17.68 8.46
CA TYR A 181 -10.41 -18.04 9.67
C TYR A 181 -11.30 -18.02 10.92
N ALA A 182 -12.16 -17.02 11.09
CA ALA A 182 -13.10 -16.92 12.20
C ALA A 182 -14.07 -18.11 12.25
N ILE A 183 -14.48 -18.65 11.10
CA ILE A 183 -15.30 -19.86 11.02
C ILE A 183 -14.54 -21.08 11.56
N ILE A 184 -13.30 -21.29 11.11
CA ILE A 184 -12.44 -22.40 11.56
C ILE A 184 -12.14 -22.28 13.06
N GLN A 185 -11.72 -21.11 13.50
CA GLN A 185 -11.41 -20.83 14.90
C GLN A 185 -12.63 -21.02 15.81
N SER A 186 -13.84 -20.65 15.35
CA SER A 186 -15.07 -20.82 16.12
C SER A 186 -15.36 -22.29 16.43
N SER A 187 -15.10 -23.21 15.50
CA SER A 187 -15.20 -24.65 15.78
C SER A 187 -14.15 -25.12 16.78
N GLU A 188 -12.89 -24.68 16.64
CA GLU A 188 -11.81 -25.05 17.54
C GLU A 188 -12.08 -24.56 18.98
N VAL A 189 -12.58 -23.32 19.13
CA VAL A 189 -12.90 -22.72 20.44
C VAL A 189 -14.01 -23.50 21.13
N ARG A 190 -15.09 -23.84 20.40
CA ARG A 190 -16.22 -24.59 20.97
C ARG A 190 -15.77 -25.94 21.47
N HIS A 191 -15.02 -26.69 20.66
CA HIS A 191 -14.54 -28.02 21.04
C HIS A 191 -13.60 -27.96 22.26
N SER A 192 -12.84 -26.89 22.41
CA SER A 192 -11.88 -26.72 23.50
C SER A 192 -12.54 -26.27 24.81
N LEU A 193 -13.64 -25.50 24.74
CA LEU A 193 -14.33 -24.95 25.92
C LEU A 193 -15.59 -25.72 26.34
N THR A 194 -16.10 -26.67 25.55
CA THR A 194 -17.26 -27.51 25.92
C THR A 194 -17.05 -28.30 27.21
N ASN A 195 -15.80 -28.58 27.58
CA ASN A 195 -15.46 -29.36 28.77
C ASN A 195 -15.12 -28.50 30.00
N VAL A 196 -15.06 -27.17 29.84
CA VAL A 196 -14.74 -26.24 30.93
C VAL A 196 -15.96 -25.36 31.17
N SER A 197 -16.71 -25.66 32.22
CA SER A 197 -17.90 -24.89 32.65
C SER A 197 -17.52 -23.54 33.27
N SER A 198 -16.73 -22.72 32.58
CA SER A 198 -16.30 -21.40 33.07
C SER A 198 -17.26 -20.31 32.60
N GLN A 199 -18.21 -20.00 33.47
CA GLN A 199 -19.08 -18.81 33.46
C GLN A 199 -18.31 -17.48 33.69
N SER A 200 -17.00 -17.47 33.52
CA SER A 200 -16.10 -16.43 34.02
C SER A 200 -15.40 -15.68 32.88
N GLY A 201 -16.21 -15.16 31.96
CA GLY A 201 -15.80 -14.01 31.13
C GLY A 201 -16.27 -12.71 31.78
N PHE A 202 -15.88 -11.56 31.23
CA PHE A 202 -16.53 -10.30 31.60
C PHE A 202 -17.95 -10.22 31.05
N SER A 203 -18.27 -10.99 30.00
CA SER A 203 -19.63 -11.15 29.52
C SER A 203 -20.32 -12.38 30.13
N HIS A 204 -21.59 -12.25 30.54
CA HIS A 204 -22.41 -13.40 30.97
C HIS A 204 -22.91 -14.27 29.79
N LEU A 205 -22.45 -13.99 28.57
CA LEU A 205 -22.85 -14.71 27.37
C LEU A 205 -22.17 -16.08 27.30
N SER A 206 -22.83 -17.03 26.64
CA SER A 206 -22.26 -18.35 26.38
C SER A 206 -21.21 -18.28 25.28
N VAL A 207 -20.16 -19.11 25.39
CA VAL A 207 -19.11 -19.29 24.38
C VAL A 207 -19.69 -19.57 23.00
N ASN A 208 -20.79 -20.32 22.94
CA ASN A 208 -21.48 -20.64 21.68
C ASN A 208 -22.07 -19.39 21.02
N VAL A 209 -22.62 -18.46 21.82
CA VAL A 209 -23.14 -17.19 21.30
C VAL A 209 -21.99 -16.34 20.80
N LEU A 210 -20.94 -16.22 21.60
CA LEU A 210 -19.79 -15.38 21.30
C LEU A 210 -19.06 -15.80 20.01
N THR A 211 -18.80 -17.10 19.86
CA THR A 211 -18.23 -17.71 18.64
C THR A 211 -19.19 -17.72 17.45
N THR A 212 -20.51 -17.55 17.65
CA THR A 212 -21.45 -17.39 16.53
C THR A 212 -21.49 -15.94 16.05
N VAL A 213 -21.45 -14.99 16.97
CA VAL A 213 -21.53 -13.55 16.66
C VAL A 213 -20.29 -13.08 15.90
N LEU A 214 -19.11 -13.58 16.26
CA LEU A 214 -17.83 -13.19 15.65
C LEU A 214 -17.83 -13.27 14.09
N PRO A 215 -18.04 -14.43 13.44
CA PRO A 215 -18.09 -14.49 11.97
C PRO A 215 -19.27 -13.71 11.36
N ILE A 216 -20.37 -13.49 12.09
CA ILE A 216 -21.50 -12.69 11.62
C ILE A 216 -21.13 -11.21 11.53
N VAL A 217 -20.44 -10.68 12.55
CA VAL A 217 -19.96 -9.28 12.57
C VAL A 217 -18.99 -9.04 11.40
N ILE A 218 -17.99 -9.91 11.25
CA ILE A 218 -17.01 -9.85 10.17
C ILE A 218 -17.71 -9.95 8.80
N SER A 219 -18.72 -10.82 8.66
CA SER A 219 -19.49 -10.94 7.40
C SER A 219 -20.25 -9.65 7.03
N ILE A 220 -20.86 -8.98 8.01
CA ILE A 220 -21.58 -7.72 7.78
C ILE A 220 -20.59 -6.62 7.42
N ALA A 221 -19.45 -6.56 8.11
CA ALA A 221 -18.39 -5.61 7.81
C ALA A 221 -17.78 -5.87 6.42
N GLU A 222 -17.63 -7.12 6.00
CA GLU A 222 -17.15 -7.50 4.67
C GLU A 222 -18.03 -6.92 3.56
N LEU A 223 -19.36 -7.01 3.69
CA LEU A 223 -20.29 -6.39 2.74
C LEU A 223 -20.11 -4.87 2.69
N ALA A 224 -19.90 -4.23 3.83
CA ALA A 224 -19.61 -2.81 3.90
C ALA A 224 -18.25 -2.48 3.25
N TYR A 225 -17.22 -3.31 3.43
CA TYR A 225 -15.91 -3.13 2.83
C TYR A 225 -16.00 -3.20 1.30
N ILE A 226 -16.72 -4.18 0.76
CA ILE A 226 -16.94 -4.31 -0.69
C ILE A 226 -17.64 -3.06 -1.24
N ALA A 227 -18.72 -2.62 -0.60
CA ALA A 227 -19.50 -1.46 -1.04
C ALA A 227 -18.69 -0.15 -0.99
N LEU A 228 -17.93 0.05 0.08
CA LEU A 228 -17.08 1.23 0.28
C LEU A 228 -15.86 1.20 -0.64
N ALA A 229 -15.20 0.04 -0.81
CA ALA A 229 -14.08 -0.13 -1.73
C ALA A 229 -14.51 0.16 -3.18
N TRP A 230 -15.71 -0.26 -3.59
CA TRP A 230 -16.28 0.08 -4.90
C TRP A 230 -16.50 1.58 -5.07
N THR A 231 -17.06 2.23 -4.04
CA THR A 231 -17.31 3.68 -4.05
C THR A 231 -15.99 4.47 -4.13
N ILE A 232 -14.99 4.07 -3.34
CA ILE A 232 -13.64 4.63 -3.35
C ILE A 232 -12.96 4.39 -4.71
N TYR A 233 -13.11 3.19 -5.30
CA TYR A 233 -12.57 2.90 -6.62
C TYR A 233 -13.12 3.83 -7.69
N ASN A 234 -14.41 4.10 -7.68
CA ASN A 234 -15.01 5.06 -8.60
C ASN A 234 -14.47 6.47 -8.33
N GLU A 235 -14.48 6.96 -7.08
CA GLU A 235 -14.06 8.33 -6.76
C GLU A 235 -12.57 8.60 -7.06
N PHE A 236 -11.69 7.67 -6.69
CA PHE A 236 -10.25 7.82 -6.88
C PHE A 236 -9.78 7.34 -8.24
N GLY A 237 -10.44 6.37 -8.87
CA GLY A 237 -10.13 5.90 -10.22
C GLY A 237 -10.17 7.03 -11.24
N TRP A 238 -11.18 7.92 -11.15
CA TRP A 238 -11.26 9.13 -11.99
C TRP A 238 -10.13 10.14 -11.70
N LYS A 239 -9.71 10.29 -10.42
CA LYS A 239 -8.61 11.19 -10.02
C LYS A 239 -7.26 10.65 -10.47
N VAL A 240 -7.00 9.35 -10.30
CA VAL A 240 -5.81 8.63 -10.77
C VAL A 240 -5.73 8.68 -12.30
N TYR A 241 -6.85 8.49 -13.00
CA TYR A 241 -6.92 8.64 -14.45
C TYR A 241 -6.45 10.02 -14.92
N LYS A 242 -6.95 11.10 -14.31
CA LYS A 242 -6.51 12.48 -14.61
C LYS A 242 -5.06 12.73 -14.18
N PHE A 243 -4.63 12.14 -13.07
CA PHE A 243 -3.27 12.32 -12.54
C PHE A 243 -2.21 11.70 -13.43
N LEU A 244 -2.43 10.49 -13.97
CA LEU A 244 -1.42 9.81 -14.81
C LEU A 244 -1.41 10.27 -16.27
N GLY A 245 -2.46 10.93 -16.78
CA GLY A 245 -2.56 11.35 -18.17
C GLY A 245 -3.08 10.24 -19.09
N ALA A 246 -2.96 10.36 -20.41
CA ALA A 246 -3.52 9.39 -21.36
C ALA A 246 -2.65 8.13 -21.57
N ASP A 247 -1.39 8.13 -21.11
CA ASP A 247 -0.48 7.01 -21.32
C ASP A 247 -0.89 5.77 -20.49
N ARG A 248 -1.31 4.72 -21.21
CA ARG A 248 -1.75 3.45 -20.63
C ARG A 248 -0.59 2.61 -20.09
N GLN A 249 0.62 2.75 -20.64
CA GLN A 249 1.78 1.96 -20.21
C GLN A 249 2.26 2.41 -18.82
N ILE A 250 2.38 3.72 -18.59
CA ILE A 250 2.74 4.27 -17.27
C ILE A 250 1.71 3.85 -16.22
N LYS A 251 0.40 3.90 -16.55
CA LYS A 251 -0.67 3.43 -15.64
C LYS A 251 -0.50 1.98 -15.23
N LYS A 252 -0.19 1.11 -16.20
CA LYS A 252 0.06 -0.31 -15.93
C LYS A 252 1.28 -0.49 -15.02
N MET A 253 2.38 0.19 -15.29
CA MET A 253 3.61 0.09 -14.49
C MET A 253 3.40 0.61 -13.05
N PHE A 254 2.66 1.70 -12.89
CA PHE A 254 2.31 2.25 -11.59
C PHE A 254 1.39 1.31 -10.80
N ALA A 255 0.39 0.71 -11.43
CA ALA A 255 -0.48 -0.28 -10.80
C ALA A 255 0.31 -1.51 -10.33
N ILE A 256 1.20 -2.05 -11.18
CA ILE A 256 2.09 -3.17 -10.82
C ILE A 256 2.95 -2.82 -9.59
N TYR A 257 3.53 -1.61 -9.57
CA TYR A 257 4.30 -1.12 -8.44
C TYR A 257 3.45 -1.02 -7.16
N GLN A 258 2.24 -0.46 -7.24
CA GLN A 258 1.34 -0.34 -6.09
C GLN A 258 0.86 -1.70 -5.56
N ILE A 259 0.58 -2.66 -6.45
CA ILE A 259 0.22 -4.04 -6.06
C ILE A 259 1.40 -4.69 -5.35
N PHE A 260 2.62 -4.61 -5.91
CA PHE A 260 3.83 -5.13 -5.27
C PHE A 260 4.03 -4.55 -3.87
N GLN A 261 3.94 -3.23 -3.73
CA GLN A 261 4.07 -2.54 -2.45
C GLN A 261 3.00 -2.95 -1.44
N CYS A 262 1.79 -3.22 -1.91
CA CYS A 262 0.71 -3.74 -1.09
C CYS A 262 1.00 -5.16 -0.62
N LEU A 263 1.40 -6.06 -1.53
CA LEU A 263 1.74 -7.44 -1.21
C LEU A 263 2.86 -7.53 -0.17
N VAL A 264 3.94 -6.74 -0.32
CA VAL A 264 5.05 -6.71 0.66
C VAL A 264 4.56 -6.32 2.06
N LYS A 265 3.61 -5.39 2.20
CA LYS A 265 3.05 -5.00 3.51
C LYS A 265 2.25 -6.13 4.16
N PHE A 266 1.43 -6.83 3.38
CA PHE A 266 0.65 -7.98 3.87
C PHE A 266 1.55 -9.19 4.17
N ASP A 267 2.60 -9.42 3.37
CA ASP A 267 3.59 -10.47 3.60
C ASP A 267 4.25 -10.35 4.97
N VAL A 268 4.52 -9.13 5.46
CA VAL A 268 5.06 -8.93 6.82
C VAL A 268 4.13 -9.57 7.87
N PHE A 269 2.82 -9.35 7.77
CA PHE A 269 1.86 -9.89 8.73
C PHE A 269 1.80 -11.42 8.66
N PHE A 270 1.65 -11.99 7.47
CA PHE A 270 1.53 -13.43 7.30
C PHE A 270 2.83 -14.18 7.61
N TRP A 271 3.99 -13.57 7.34
CA TRP A 271 5.27 -14.13 7.74
C TRP A 271 5.42 -14.12 9.27
N VAL A 272 5.22 -12.96 9.91
CA VAL A 272 5.37 -12.83 11.36
C VAL A 272 4.36 -13.71 12.08
N GLY A 273 3.09 -13.68 11.66
CA GLY A 273 2.03 -14.51 12.21
C GLY A 273 2.37 -16.00 12.12
N PHE A 274 2.81 -16.49 10.95
CA PHE A 274 3.21 -17.88 10.80
C PHE A 274 4.38 -18.24 11.71
N CYS A 275 5.43 -17.41 11.74
CA CYS A 275 6.60 -17.70 12.57
C CYS A 275 6.27 -17.70 14.06
N VAL A 276 5.48 -16.74 14.55
CA VAL A 276 5.06 -16.68 15.95
C VAL A 276 4.21 -17.90 16.31
N GLN A 277 3.21 -18.23 15.49
CA GLN A 277 2.38 -19.41 15.68
C GLN A 277 3.21 -20.69 15.66
N PHE A 278 4.05 -20.87 14.64
CA PHE A 278 4.87 -22.08 14.48
C PHE A 278 5.88 -22.24 15.62
N THR A 279 6.60 -21.17 15.99
CA THR A 279 7.58 -21.23 17.08
C THR A 279 6.92 -21.57 18.41
N TRP A 280 5.81 -20.92 18.75
CA TRP A 280 5.19 -21.11 20.06
C TRP A 280 4.39 -22.42 20.16
N LEU A 281 3.74 -22.86 19.07
CA LEU A 281 2.79 -23.97 19.12
C LEU A 281 3.43 -25.33 18.80
N VAL A 282 4.50 -25.33 18.01
CA VAL A 282 5.06 -26.55 17.43
C VAL A 282 6.50 -26.82 17.87
N LEU A 283 7.26 -25.77 18.14
CA LEU A 283 8.71 -25.89 18.23
C LEU A 283 9.16 -26.06 19.68
N ASP A 284 9.88 -27.15 19.93
CA ASP A 284 10.55 -27.34 21.21
C ASP A 284 11.74 -26.37 21.32
N SER A 285 11.81 -25.68 22.47
CA SER A 285 12.81 -24.65 22.80
C SER A 285 14.27 -25.15 22.72
N HIS A 286 14.49 -26.46 22.83
CA HIS A 286 15.83 -27.05 22.73
C HIS A 286 16.20 -27.58 21.34
N SER A 287 15.29 -27.48 20.36
CA SER A 287 15.53 -27.97 18.99
C SER A 287 16.32 -26.96 18.15
N TRP A 288 17.15 -27.45 17.22
CA TRP A 288 17.87 -26.58 16.28
C TRP A 288 16.91 -25.75 15.39
N GLU A 289 15.73 -26.30 15.11
CA GLU A 289 14.71 -25.61 14.33
C GLU A 289 14.21 -24.34 15.02
N PHE A 290 14.12 -24.33 16.36
CA PHE A 290 13.73 -23.15 17.13
C PHE A 290 14.66 -21.96 16.86
N TYR A 291 15.96 -22.20 16.93
CA TYR A 291 16.96 -21.17 16.67
C TYR A 291 16.91 -20.68 15.22
N VAL A 292 16.70 -21.59 14.26
CA VAL A 292 16.59 -21.23 12.84
C VAL A 292 15.35 -20.38 12.58
N THR A 293 14.18 -20.75 13.11
CA THR A 293 12.95 -19.97 12.94
C THR A 293 13.03 -18.61 13.64
N CYS A 294 13.65 -18.56 14.83
CA CYS A 294 13.88 -17.31 15.55
C CYS A 294 14.84 -16.37 14.80
N ALA A 295 15.89 -16.90 14.16
CA ALA A 295 16.79 -16.13 13.32
C ALA A 295 16.15 -15.72 11.97
N ALA A 296 15.26 -16.55 11.43
CA ALA A 296 14.56 -16.27 10.17
C ALA A 296 13.59 -15.09 10.29
N LEU A 297 12.99 -14.87 11.46
CA LEU A 297 12.08 -13.74 11.72
C LEU A 297 12.71 -12.38 11.40
N PRO A 298 13.79 -11.92 12.05
CA PRO A 298 14.40 -10.63 11.75
C PRO A 298 14.99 -10.60 10.33
N LEU A 299 15.55 -11.71 9.85
CA LEU A 299 16.10 -11.80 8.49
C LEU A 299 15.03 -11.55 7.43
N SER A 300 13.83 -12.10 7.60
CA SER A 300 12.71 -11.89 6.68
C SER A 300 12.24 -10.43 6.64
N ILE A 301 12.24 -9.73 7.77
CA ILE A 301 11.87 -8.30 7.84
C ILE A 301 12.90 -7.48 7.05
N VAL A 302 14.19 -7.77 7.22
CA VAL A 302 15.27 -7.14 6.44
C VAL A 302 15.07 -7.37 4.95
N LEU A 303 14.74 -8.61 4.54
CA LEU A 303 14.48 -8.99 3.15
C LEU A 303 13.26 -8.23 2.59
N LEU A 304 12.16 -8.11 3.33
CA LEU A 304 10.97 -7.37 2.89
C LEU A 304 11.25 -5.86 2.76
N VAL A 305 12.02 -5.29 3.69
CA VAL A 305 12.49 -3.89 3.61
C VAL A 305 13.41 -3.71 2.40
N GLU A 306 14.32 -4.65 2.14
CA GLU A 306 15.16 -4.64 0.95
C GLU A 306 14.33 -4.64 -0.32
N GLY A 307 13.30 -5.49 -0.43
CA GLY A 307 12.38 -5.51 -1.58
C GLY A 307 11.66 -4.18 -1.79
N HIS A 308 11.17 -3.56 -0.72
CA HIS A 308 10.56 -2.24 -0.76
C HIS A 308 11.55 -1.16 -1.27
N LEU A 309 12.77 -1.13 -0.73
CA LEU A 309 13.81 -0.17 -1.12
C LEU A 309 14.32 -0.43 -2.55
N ALA A 310 14.44 -1.69 -2.95
CA ALA A 310 14.86 -2.09 -4.29
C ALA A 310 13.89 -1.55 -5.35
N ALA A 311 12.58 -1.68 -5.11
CA ALA A 311 11.56 -1.13 -5.98
C ALA A 311 11.55 0.40 -5.99
N ARG A 312 11.77 1.05 -4.83
CA ARG A 312 11.80 2.53 -4.72
C ARG A 312 12.98 3.14 -5.46
N TYR A 313 14.16 2.54 -5.34
CA TYR A 313 15.38 3.07 -5.96
C TYR A 313 15.60 2.59 -7.39
N GLU A 314 14.82 1.62 -7.87
CA GLU A 314 15.01 0.88 -9.12
C GLU A 314 16.39 0.18 -9.18
N ASN A 315 16.87 -0.36 -8.06
CA ASN A 315 18.14 -1.07 -8.00
C ASN A 315 17.97 -2.56 -8.36
N LYS A 316 18.49 -2.95 -9.53
CA LYS A 316 18.42 -4.34 -10.03
C LYS A 316 19.12 -5.34 -9.10
N TRP A 317 20.25 -4.98 -8.49
CA TRP A 317 21.00 -5.91 -7.64
C TRP A 317 20.24 -6.26 -6.36
N MET A 318 19.67 -5.25 -5.69
CA MET A 318 18.82 -5.46 -4.50
C MET A 318 17.54 -6.21 -4.85
N MET A 319 16.95 -5.95 -6.03
CA MET A 319 15.76 -6.67 -6.48
C MET A 319 16.06 -8.14 -6.77
N THR A 320 17.20 -8.45 -7.39
CA THR A 320 17.64 -9.85 -7.61
C THR A 320 17.92 -10.56 -6.28
N SER A 321 18.56 -9.89 -5.32
CA SER A 321 18.76 -10.40 -3.95
C SER A 321 17.41 -10.73 -3.29
N PHE A 322 16.46 -9.79 -3.31
CA PHE A 322 15.10 -10.00 -2.83
C PHE A 322 14.41 -11.20 -3.49
N LEU A 323 14.47 -11.33 -4.82
CA LEU A 323 13.90 -12.48 -5.53
C LEU A 323 14.52 -13.81 -5.12
N SER A 324 15.85 -13.85 -4.95
CA SER A 324 16.53 -15.07 -4.48
C SER A 324 16.11 -15.42 -3.05
N GLY A 325 15.93 -14.40 -2.21
CA GLY A 325 15.37 -14.51 -0.87
C GLY A 325 13.95 -15.07 -0.88
N CYS A 326 13.08 -14.59 -1.78
CA CYS A 326 11.72 -15.13 -1.94
C CYS A 326 11.73 -16.62 -2.30
N VAL A 327 12.67 -17.08 -3.13
CA VAL A 327 12.81 -18.51 -3.45
C VAL A 327 13.24 -19.32 -2.21
N GLY A 328 14.19 -18.82 -1.43
CA GLY A 328 14.58 -19.46 -0.17
C GLY A 328 13.44 -19.52 0.84
N ALA A 329 12.71 -18.42 0.99
CA ALA A 329 11.49 -18.32 1.79
C ALA A 329 10.42 -19.32 1.32
N MET A 330 10.24 -19.50 0.01
CA MET A 330 9.29 -20.46 -0.55
C MET A 330 9.65 -21.90 -0.16
N ILE A 331 10.91 -22.28 -0.31
CA ILE A 331 11.40 -23.61 0.07
C ILE A 331 11.15 -23.86 1.57
N TYR A 332 11.46 -22.87 2.40
CA TYR A 332 11.25 -22.95 3.85
C TYR A 332 9.77 -23.11 4.22
N PHE A 333 8.87 -22.29 3.67
CA PHE A 333 7.44 -22.42 3.93
C PHE A 333 6.87 -23.76 3.46
N CYS A 334 7.24 -24.22 2.26
CA CYS A 334 6.80 -25.51 1.75
C CYS A 334 7.25 -26.66 2.66
N TYR A 335 8.51 -26.64 3.12
CA TYR A 335 9.02 -27.62 4.09
C TYR A 335 8.20 -27.62 5.38
N LYS A 336 7.95 -26.44 5.96
CA LYS A 336 7.18 -26.32 7.21
C LYS A 336 5.72 -26.72 7.03
N PHE A 337 5.09 -26.36 5.92
CA PHE A 337 3.74 -26.81 5.57
C PHE A 337 3.65 -28.34 5.49
N VAL A 338 4.56 -28.97 4.75
CA VAL A 338 4.61 -30.45 4.67
C VAL A 338 4.82 -31.07 6.05
N LYS A 339 5.69 -30.49 6.89
CA LYS A 339 5.90 -30.97 8.27
C LYS A 339 4.61 -30.93 9.10
N VAL A 340 3.84 -29.84 9.01
CA VAL A 340 2.54 -29.72 9.71
C VAL A 340 1.56 -30.79 9.23
N VAL A 341 1.44 -30.99 7.91
CA VAL A 341 0.50 -31.95 7.33
C VAL A 341 0.88 -33.40 7.63
N VAL A 342 2.16 -33.76 7.52
CA VAL A 342 2.64 -35.12 7.80
C VAL A 342 2.44 -35.48 9.27
N ASN A 343 2.66 -34.52 10.18
CA ASN A 343 2.56 -34.76 11.61
C ASN A 343 1.15 -34.48 12.17
N GLN A 344 0.14 -34.24 11.32
CA GLN A 344 -1.21 -33.85 11.76
C GLN A 344 -1.83 -34.81 12.80
N SER A 345 -1.51 -36.10 12.74
CA SER A 345 -2.06 -37.13 13.65
C SER A 345 -1.36 -37.20 15.00
N THR A 346 -0.27 -36.46 15.20
CA THR A 346 0.45 -36.43 16.49
C THR A 346 -0.28 -35.51 17.48
N PRO A 347 -0.24 -35.82 18.79
CA PRO A 347 -0.96 -35.05 19.81
C PRO A 347 -0.51 -33.58 19.89
N GLU A 348 0.69 -33.27 19.38
CA GLU A 348 1.21 -31.92 19.31
C GLU A 348 0.53 -31.07 18.22
N PHE A 349 0.08 -31.69 17.13
CA PHE A 349 -0.46 -31.03 15.94
C PHE A 349 -1.97 -31.23 15.73
N SER A 350 -2.57 -32.26 16.31
CA SER A 350 -3.97 -32.67 16.05
C SER A 350 -5.02 -31.58 16.27
N HIS A 351 -4.77 -30.63 17.18
CA HIS A 351 -5.69 -29.54 17.50
C HIS A 351 -5.30 -28.19 16.88
N VAL A 352 -4.21 -28.17 16.11
CA VAL A 352 -3.51 -26.94 15.72
C VAL A 352 -3.30 -26.89 14.21
N TRP A 353 -3.27 -28.07 13.56
CA TRP A 353 -2.91 -28.22 12.16
C TRP A 353 -3.87 -27.49 11.20
N GLU A 354 -5.17 -27.39 11.50
CA GLU A 354 -6.15 -26.71 10.63
C GLU A 354 -5.82 -25.22 10.47
N SER A 355 -5.71 -24.52 11.60
CA SER A 355 -5.31 -23.11 11.65
C SER A 355 -3.90 -22.89 11.10
N LEU A 356 -2.91 -23.71 11.49
CA LEU A 356 -1.53 -23.55 11.01
C LEU A 356 -1.38 -23.81 9.51
N SER A 357 -2.06 -24.82 8.98
CA SER A 357 -2.04 -25.16 7.55
C SER A 357 -2.70 -24.08 6.72
N THR A 358 -3.81 -23.52 7.20
CA THR A 358 -4.50 -22.41 6.54
C THR A 358 -3.60 -21.19 6.43
N PHE A 359 -2.92 -20.81 7.52
CA PHE A 359 -1.99 -19.70 7.52
C PHE A 359 -0.80 -19.94 6.59
N ALA A 360 -0.25 -21.15 6.59
CA ALA A 360 0.84 -21.53 5.69
C ALA A 360 0.45 -21.46 4.21
N VAL A 361 -0.73 -21.97 3.84
CA VAL A 361 -1.23 -21.93 2.45
C VAL A 361 -1.41 -20.49 1.99
N ILE A 362 -2.00 -19.62 2.82
CA ILE A 362 -2.17 -18.20 2.49
C ILE A 362 -0.80 -17.52 2.32
N SER A 363 0.15 -17.76 3.23
CA SER A 363 1.52 -17.24 3.14
C SER A 363 2.22 -17.69 1.85
N ILE A 364 2.07 -18.95 1.45
CA ILE A 364 2.66 -19.47 0.20
C ILE A 364 2.04 -18.77 -1.02
N ILE A 365 0.71 -18.63 -1.06
CA ILE A 365 0.02 -17.95 -2.17
C ILE A 365 0.47 -16.49 -2.27
N LEU A 366 0.50 -15.76 -1.15
CA LEU A 366 0.95 -14.38 -1.12
C LEU A 366 2.41 -14.26 -1.55
N LEU A 367 3.31 -15.13 -1.08
CA LEU A 367 4.71 -15.12 -1.47
C LEU A 367 4.90 -15.41 -2.97
N VAL A 368 4.10 -16.31 -3.57
CA VAL A 368 4.09 -16.54 -5.03
C VAL A 368 3.66 -15.27 -5.75
N MET A 369 2.57 -14.62 -5.31
CA MET A 369 2.12 -13.37 -5.91
C MET A 369 3.20 -12.28 -5.78
N THR A 370 3.81 -12.13 -4.60
CA THR A 370 4.90 -11.18 -4.36
C THR A 370 6.07 -11.42 -5.30
N PHE A 371 6.48 -12.68 -5.49
CA PHE A 371 7.55 -13.03 -6.43
C PHE A 371 7.21 -12.63 -7.87
N ILE A 372 5.99 -12.94 -8.34
CA ILE A 372 5.55 -12.60 -9.71
C ILE A 372 5.53 -11.09 -9.89
N TYR A 373 4.93 -10.35 -8.96
CA TYR A 373 4.85 -8.88 -9.05
C TYR A 373 6.23 -8.22 -8.90
N ALA A 374 7.11 -8.74 -8.06
CA ALA A 374 8.50 -8.28 -7.95
C ALA A 374 9.26 -8.45 -9.27
N TRP A 375 9.11 -9.61 -9.91
CA TRP A 375 9.67 -9.86 -11.24
C TRP A 375 9.11 -8.88 -12.29
N MET A 376 7.80 -8.64 -12.30
CA MET A 376 7.18 -7.67 -13.20
C MET A 376 7.66 -6.23 -12.93
N VAL A 377 7.85 -5.84 -11.67
CA VAL A 377 8.42 -4.54 -11.29
C VAL A 377 9.85 -4.42 -11.81
N MET A 378 10.68 -5.46 -11.65
CA MET A 378 12.06 -5.48 -12.12
C MET A 378 12.16 -5.29 -13.64
N GLN A 379 11.27 -5.91 -14.41
CA GLN A 379 11.21 -5.74 -15.87
C GLN A 379 10.85 -4.31 -16.31
N ASN A 380 10.21 -3.53 -15.42
CA ASN A 380 9.79 -2.16 -15.68
C ASN A 380 10.84 -1.11 -15.25
N PHE A 381 11.95 -1.52 -14.62
CA PHE A 381 13.01 -0.60 -14.21
C PHE A 381 13.63 0.16 -15.39
N GLY A 382 13.93 1.45 -15.19
CA GLY A 382 14.53 2.31 -16.21
C GLY A 382 13.57 2.79 -17.30
N ARG A 383 12.27 2.49 -17.21
CA ARG A 383 11.23 2.95 -18.17
C ARG A 383 10.60 4.31 -17.79
N GLY A 384 11.24 5.07 -16.89
CA GLY A 384 10.82 6.43 -16.52
C GLY A 384 9.71 6.51 -15.46
N LEU A 385 9.30 5.39 -14.84
CA LEU A 385 8.29 5.39 -13.78
C LEU A 385 8.73 6.24 -12.57
N LYS A 386 9.96 6.04 -12.07
CA LYS A 386 10.55 6.83 -10.98
C LYS A 386 10.57 8.33 -11.28
N ASP A 387 10.99 8.73 -12.47
CA ASP A 387 11.07 10.15 -12.85
C ASP A 387 9.69 10.80 -12.90
N GLN A 388 8.67 10.08 -13.38
CA GLN A 388 7.30 10.59 -13.40
C GLN A 388 6.70 10.66 -11.99
N ILE A 389 6.95 9.67 -11.13
CA ILE A 389 6.51 9.71 -9.73
C ILE A 389 7.18 10.89 -9.02
N ALA A 390 8.50 11.07 -9.17
CA ALA A 390 9.25 12.17 -8.55
C ALA A 390 8.79 13.55 -9.03
N ARG A 391 8.65 13.75 -10.36
CA ARG A 391 8.14 15.00 -10.94
C ARG A 391 6.73 15.33 -10.46
N LYS A 392 5.85 14.33 -10.36
CA LYS A 392 4.48 14.56 -9.91
C LYS A 392 4.34 14.67 -8.40
N GLN A 393 5.20 14.04 -7.59
CA GLN A 393 5.27 14.30 -6.15
C GLN A 393 5.74 15.72 -5.87
N ALA A 394 6.72 16.23 -6.62
CA ALA A 394 7.13 17.64 -6.55
C ALA A 394 5.97 18.58 -6.96
N ALA A 395 5.22 18.24 -8.01
CA ALA A 395 4.04 19.02 -8.42
C ALA A 395 2.84 18.89 -7.46
N ALA A 396 2.66 17.75 -6.79
CA ALA A 396 1.59 17.52 -5.82
C ALA A 396 1.89 18.19 -4.46
N GLY A 397 3.16 18.24 -4.06
CA GLY A 397 3.61 19.06 -2.93
C GLY A 397 3.40 20.56 -3.17
N ALA A 398 3.55 21.03 -4.42
CA ALA A 398 3.18 22.38 -4.81
C ALA A 398 1.65 22.61 -4.85
N LYS A 399 0.84 21.56 -5.14
CA LYS A 399 -0.63 21.64 -5.20
C LYS A 399 -1.36 21.43 -3.87
N HIS A 400 -0.73 20.83 -2.85
CA HIS A 400 -1.32 20.73 -1.50
C HIS A 400 -1.43 22.09 -0.78
N GLY A 401 -0.73 23.13 -1.26
CA GLY A 401 -0.89 24.51 -0.79
C GLY A 401 -1.89 25.37 -1.56
N ALA A 402 -2.61 24.82 -2.56
CA ALA A 402 -3.37 25.62 -3.52
C ALA A 402 -4.81 25.11 -3.76
N TYR A 403 -5.56 24.82 -2.69
CA TYR A 403 -7.02 24.74 -2.78
C TYR A 403 -7.67 25.72 -1.79
N PRO A 404 -8.21 26.85 -2.25
CA PRO A 404 -9.33 27.46 -1.57
C PRO A 404 -10.53 26.51 -1.68
N SER A 405 -11.28 26.41 -0.59
CA SER A 405 -12.54 25.66 -0.49
C SER A 405 -13.47 25.94 -1.68
N LEU A 406 -13.66 24.96 -2.55
CA LEU A 406 -14.74 24.95 -3.54
C LEU A 406 -16.03 24.51 -2.86
N SER A 407 -16.58 25.39 -2.02
CA SER A 407 -17.99 25.43 -1.64
C SER A 407 -18.69 26.55 -2.41
N VAL A 408 -18.49 26.62 -3.72
CA VAL A 408 -19.28 27.49 -4.58
C VAL A 408 -20.42 26.65 -5.15
N ARG A 409 -21.62 26.95 -4.67
CA ARG A 409 -22.91 26.39 -5.07
C ARG A 409 -23.06 26.39 -6.60
N PRO A 410 -23.59 25.32 -7.22
CA PRO A 410 -23.97 25.34 -8.62
C PRO A 410 -25.38 25.93 -8.70
N ASN A 411 -25.51 27.24 -8.89
CA ASN A 411 -26.67 27.83 -9.57
C ASN A 411 -26.53 29.35 -9.71
N ARG A 412 -26.49 29.82 -10.96
CA ARG A 412 -27.41 30.81 -11.55
C ARG A 412 -26.69 31.50 -12.71
N MET A 413 -26.86 30.94 -13.91
CA MET A 413 -26.84 31.76 -15.13
C MET A 413 -27.99 32.76 -15.00
N SER A 414 -27.69 34.04 -14.82
CA SER A 414 -28.64 35.11 -15.13
C SER A 414 -28.40 35.51 -16.57
N ILE A 415 -29.30 35.06 -17.44
CA ILE A 415 -29.64 35.80 -18.65
C ILE A 415 -30.64 36.84 -18.17
N ASP A 416 -30.24 38.10 -18.25
CA ASP A 416 -31.04 39.25 -18.69
C ASP A 416 -30.09 40.34 -19.17
#